data_AF-A0A226N0S8-F1
#
_entry.id   AF-A0A226N0S8-F1
#
_cell.length_a   1.000
_cell.length_b   1.000
_cell.length_c   1.000
_cell.angle_alpha   90.00
_cell.angle_beta   90.00
_cell.angle_gamma   90.00
#
_symmetry.space_group_name_H-M   'P 1'
#
loop_
_entity.id
_entity.type
_entity.pdbx_description
1 polymer ?
#
loop_
_entity_poly.entity_id
_entity_poly.type
_entity_poly.pdbx_seq_one_letter_code
_entity_poly.pdbx_strand_id
1 'polypeptide(L)'
;MLPSAGVYYFPWEINSSIPEGEALRTFGRLSCYDLSRSKAILSTQHGSAQHHVHVNTALVEPFEAQLGSLYVVLGEVEHREGESPVIKARILTCVEGMNVPLLEQAIQEQRKYFQERQERMESGTS
;
A
#
# COMPACT_ATOMS: atom_id res chain seq x y z
N MET A 1 -11.10 -7.59 19.95
CA MET A 1 -10.56 -8.10 18.68
C MET A 1 -9.68 -7.01 18.07
N LEU A 2 -8.54 -7.36 17.47
CA LEU A 2 -7.59 -6.43 16.84
C LEU A 2 -7.73 -6.45 15.31
N PRO A 3 -7.38 -5.38 14.58
CA PRO A 3 -7.42 -5.36 13.13
C PRO A 3 -6.40 -6.33 12.51
N SER A 4 -6.68 -6.79 11.29
CA SER A 4 -5.76 -7.60 10.50
C SER A 4 -4.43 -6.87 10.25
N ALA A 5 -3.34 -7.64 10.15
CA ALA A 5 -2.02 -7.09 9.85
C ALA A 5 -1.99 -6.58 8.40
N GLY A 6 -1.46 -5.38 8.19
CA GLY A 6 -1.29 -4.83 6.84
C GLY A 6 -0.12 -5.48 6.11
N VAL A 7 -0.39 -6.39 5.18
CA VAL A 7 0.64 -7.03 4.35
C VAL A 7 1.20 -6.03 3.35
N TYR A 8 2.51 -6.06 3.08
CA TYR A 8 3.10 -5.18 2.07
C TYR A 8 2.71 -5.62 0.65
N TYR A 9 2.17 -4.67 -0.11
CA TYR A 9 1.96 -4.76 -1.55
C TYR A 9 2.75 -3.65 -2.23
N PHE A 10 3.41 -3.99 -3.33
CA PHE A 10 3.95 -2.98 -4.21
C PHE A 10 2.83 -2.20 -4.88
N PRO A 11 3.02 -0.91 -5.20
CA PRO A 11 1.93 -0.10 -5.74
C PRO A 11 1.41 -0.63 -7.09
N TRP A 12 2.26 -1.28 -7.88
CA TRP A 12 1.90 -1.91 -9.15
C TRP A 12 1.18 -3.26 -9.00
N GLU A 13 1.11 -3.82 -7.79
CA GLU A 13 0.34 -5.03 -7.49
C GLU A 13 -1.11 -4.71 -7.10
N ILE A 14 -1.43 -3.43 -6.84
CA ILE A 14 -2.75 -3.01 -6.38
C ILE A 14 -3.71 -2.90 -7.56
N ASN A 15 -4.68 -3.81 -7.59
CA ASN A 15 -5.72 -3.88 -8.61
C ASN A 15 -6.97 -4.56 -8.02
N SER A 16 -8.03 -4.71 -8.82
CA SER A 16 -9.33 -5.25 -8.40
C SER A 16 -9.33 -6.74 -8.02
N SER A 17 -8.20 -7.45 -8.08
CA SER A 17 -8.09 -8.83 -7.60
C SER A 17 -7.87 -8.92 -6.08
N ILE A 18 -7.45 -7.83 -5.42
CA ILE A 18 -7.31 -7.81 -3.97
C ILE A 18 -8.70 -7.76 -3.34
N PRO A 19 -9.05 -8.62 -2.36
CA PRO A 19 -10.38 -8.64 -1.76
C PRO A 19 -10.77 -7.34 -1.04
N GLU A 20 -12.06 -7.01 -1.02
CA GLU A 20 -12.58 -5.92 -0.20
C GLU A 20 -12.34 -6.21 1.29
N GLY A 21 -11.94 -5.18 2.04
CA GLY A 21 -11.60 -5.29 3.46
C GLY A 21 -10.20 -5.86 3.74
N GLU A 22 -9.45 -6.29 2.73
CA GLU A 22 -8.07 -6.75 2.91
C GLU A 22 -7.20 -5.59 3.44
N ALA A 23 -6.46 -5.87 4.52
CA ALA A 23 -5.57 -4.89 5.13
C ALA A 23 -4.19 -4.94 4.46
N LEU A 24 -3.73 -3.81 3.94
CA LEU A 24 -2.46 -3.72 3.23
C LEU A 24 -1.63 -2.49 3.60
N ARG A 25 -0.33 -2.57 3.29
CA ARG A 25 0.62 -1.48 3.30
C ARG A 25 1.20 -1.27 1.92
N THR A 26 1.29 -0.03 1.49
CA THR A 26 1.97 0.34 0.25
C THR A 26 2.59 1.73 0.37
N PHE A 27 3.26 2.18 -0.69
CA PHE A 27 3.97 3.46 -0.71
C PHE A 27 3.77 4.22 -2.01
N GLY A 28 4.12 5.49 -2.04
CA GLY A 28 4.18 6.27 -3.27
C GLY A 28 4.34 7.76 -2.99
N ARG A 29 4.70 8.53 -4.01
CA ARG A 29 4.82 9.98 -3.92
C ARG A 29 3.45 10.63 -4.03
N LEU A 30 3.11 11.49 -3.07
CA LEU A 30 1.83 12.20 -3.05
C LEU A 30 1.75 13.15 -4.26
N SER A 31 0.94 12.80 -5.25
CA SER A 31 0.78 13.59 -6.48
C SER A 31 -0.36 14.58 -6.39
N CYS A 32 -1.43 14.25 -5.65
CA CYS A 32 -2.53 15.17 -5.40
C CYS A 32 -3.24 14.86 -4.09
N TYR A 33 -3.89 15.89 -3.54
CA TYR A 33 -4.77 15.76 -2.38
C TYR A 33 -5.97 16.70 -2.53
N ASP A 34 -7.17 16.13 -2.47
CA ASP A 34 -8.45 16.83 -2.43
C ASP A 34 -9.03 16.70 -1.02
N LEU A 35 -8.83 17.75 -0.23
CA LEU A 35 -9.34 17.87 1.14
C LEU A 35 -10.87 17.80 1.20
N SER A 36 -11.57 18.34 0.20
CA SER A 36 -13.05 18.37 0.20
C SER A 36 -13.66 16.97 0.07
N ARG A 37 -12.93 16.04 -0.53
CA ARG A 37 -13.34 14.64 -0.73
C ARG A 37 -12.58 13.65 0.13
N SER A 38 -11.69 14.13 1.00
CA SER A 38 -10.71 13.33 1.74
C SER A 38 -10.04 12.27 0.85
N LYS A 39 -9.51 12.70 -0.31
CA LYS A 39 -8.92 11.81 -1.32
C LYS A 39 -7.51 12.24 -1.67
N ALA A 40 -6.55 11.34 -1.50
CA ALA A 40 -5.19 11.49 -1.98
C ALA A 40 -4.89 10.50 -3.12
N ILE A 41 -3.90 10.85 -3.96
CA ILE A 41 -3.32 9.92 -4.93
C ILE A 41 -1.82 9.85 -4.66
N LEU A 42 -1.35 8.62 -4.43
CA LEU A 42 0.07 8.30 -4.42
C LEU A 42 0.45 7.78 -5.80
N SER A 43 1.62 8.16 -6.28
CA SER A 43 2.15 7.76 -7.58
C SER A 43 3.53 7.13 -7.44
N THR A 44 3.81 6.15 -8.29
CA THR A 44 5.16 5.58 -8.41
C THR A 44 5.44 5.23 -9.87
N GLN A 45 6.73 5.15 -10.22
CA GLN A 45 7.19 4.69 -11.51
C GLN A 45 7.71 3.26 -11.35
N HIS A 46 7.24 2.34 -12.19
CA HIS A 46 7.78 0.98 -12.26
C HIS A 46 8.01 0.62 -13.73
N GLY A 47 9.28 0.44 -14.10
CA GLY A 47 9.69 0.37 -15.50
C GLY A 47 9.29 1.64 -16.26
N SER A 48 8.62 1.49 -17.41
CA SER A 48 8.09 2.60 -18.21
C SER A 48 6.69 3.06 -17.80
N ALA A 49 6.02 2.36 -16.87
CA ALA A 49 4.66 2.65 -16.46
C ALA A 49 4.59 3.46 -15.16
N GLN A 50 3.65 4.41 -15.12
CA GLN A 50 3.25 5.11 -13.91
C GLN A 50 2.07 4.40 -13.27
N HIS A 51 2.15 4.15 -11.97
CA HIS A 51 1.10 3.51 -11.19
C HIS A 51 0.53 4.49 -10.18
N HIS A 52 -0.79 4.41 -9.97
CA HIS A 52 -1.53 5.28 -9.05
C HIS A 52 -2.24 4.46 -7.99
N VAL A 53 -2.14 4.93 -6.75
CA VAL A 53 -2.85 4.37 -5.60
C VAL A 53 -3.77 5.44 -5.06
N HIS A 54 -5.08 5.17 -5.08
CA HIS A 54 -6.08 6.05 -4.51
C HIS A 54 -6.20 5.80 -3.01
N VAL A 55 -6.18 6.86 -2.22
CA VAL A 55 -6.25 6.79 -0.76
C VAL A 55 -7.41 7.64 -0.26
N ASN A 56 -8.31 7.05 0.50
CA ASN A 56 -9.30 7.76 1.31
C ASN A 56 -8.64 8.16 2.64
N THR A 57 -8.52 9.47 2.87
CA THR A 57 -7.80 10.06 4.00
C THR A 57 -8.71 10.47 5.16
N ALA A 58 -10.01 10.17 5.11
CA ALA A 58 -10.98 10.70 6.06
C ALA A 58 -10.69 10.38 7.55
N LEU A 59 -9.93 9.31 7.83
CA LEU A 59 -9.57 8.89 9.19
C LEU A 59 -8.16 9.32 9.62
N VAL A 60 -7.38 9.91 8.71
CA VAL A 60 -5.99 10.36 8.95
C VAL A 60 -5.84 11.87 8.79
N GLU A 61 -6.96 12.58 8.71
CA GLU A 61 -7.02 14.04 8.72
C GLU A 61 -7.10 14.58 10.18
N PRO A 62 -6.52 15.77 10.45
CA PRO A 62 -5.68 16.56 9.56
C PRO A 62 -4.26 15.98 9.45
N PHE A 63 -3.63 16.16 8.27
CA PHE A 63 -2.20 15.92 8.08
C PHE A 63 -1.61 16.99 7.16
N GLU A 64 -0.30 17.20 7.24
CA GLU A 64 0.41 18.12 6.34
C GLU A 64 0.65 17.43 4.99
N ALA A 65 -0.10 17.82 3.97
CA ALA A 65 -0.02 17.24 2.63
C ALA A 65 1.17 17.78 1.84
N GLN A 66 2.35 17.19 2.05
CA GLN A 66 3.57 17.55 1.33
C GLN A 66 3.61 16.91 -0.07
N LEU A 67 3.17 17.66 -1.09
CA LEU A 67 3.19 17.20 -2.49
C LEU A 67 4.60 16.81 -2.94
N GLY A 68 4.67 15.77 -3.78
CA GLY A 68 5.91 15.19 -4.29
C GLY A 68 6.66 14.34 -3.28
N SER A 69 6.32 14.39 -1.99
CA SER A 69 7.01 13.62 -0.95
C SER A 69 6.51 12.19 -0.90
N LEU A 70 7.37 11.29 -0.43
CA LEU A 70 7.07 9.87 -0.29
C LEU A 70 6.21 9.61 0.94
N TYR A 71 5.17 8.81 0.77
CA TYR A 71 4.29 8.36 1.84
C TYR A 71 4.21 6.84 1.88
N VAL A 72 4.00 6.31 3.09
CA VAL A 72 3.52 4.94 3.31
C VAL A 72 2.10 5.03 3.86
N VAL A 73 1.21 4.22 3.29
CA VAL A 73 -0.18 4.08 3.74
C VAL A 73 -0.40 2.67 4.29
N LEU A 74 -1.12 2.58 5.41
CA LEU A 74 -1.70 1.34 5.95
C LEU A 74 -3.21 1.53 5.99
N GLY A 75 -3.95 0.60 5.42
CA GLY A 75 -5.40 0.68 5.39
C GLY A 75 -6.07 -0.56 4.82
N GLU A 76 -7.37 -0.46 4.67
CA GLU A 76 -8.23 -1.50 4.09
C GLU A 76 -8.59 -1.16 2.64
N VAL A 77 -8.70 -2.18 1.80
CA VAL A 77 -9.19 -2.02 0.43
C VAL A 77 -10.71 -1.79 0.43
N GLU A 78 -11.14 -0.70 -0.20
CA GLU A 78 -12.54 -0.39 -0.52
C GLU A 78 -12.71 -0.44 -2.05
N HIS A 79 -13.67 -1.25 -2.52
CA HIS A 79 -14.04 -1.29 -3.93
C HIS A 79 -15.09 -0.23 -4.26
N ARG A 80 -15.02 0.30 -5.47
CA ARG A 80 -16.04 1.15 -6.06
C ARG A 80 -16.37 0.61 -7.43
N GLU A 81 -17.65 0.56 -7.74
CA GLU A 81 -18.15 -0.05 -8.97
C GLU A 81 -17.53 0.62 -10.21
N GLY A 82 -16.78 -0.15 -11.00
CA GLY A 82 -16.11 0.35 -12.21
C GLY A 82 -14.85 1.19 -11.99
N GLU A 83 -14.35 1.33 -10.75
CA GLU A 83 -13.15 2.12 -10.43
C GLU A 83 -12.01 1.26 -9.89
N SER A 84 -10.79 1.80 -9.92
CA SER A 84 -9.64 1.22 -9.23
C SER A 84 -9.88 1.17 -7.71
N PRO A 85 -9.36 0.15 -7.00
CA PRO A 85 -9.53 0.05 -5.56
C PRO A 85 -8.97 1.28 -4.83
N VAL A 86 -9.64 1.66 -3.76
CA VAL A 86 -9.25 2.78 -2.88
C VAL A 86 -8.79 2.21 -1.56
N ILE A 87 -7.67 2.71 -1.02
CA ILE A 87 -7.21 2.34 0.32
C ILE A 87 -7.83 3.30 1.33
N LYS A 88 -8.66 2.79 2.23
CA LYS A 88 -9.11 3.54 3.41
C LYS A 88 -8.00 3.58 4.44
N ALA A 89 -7.30 4.70 4.51
CA ALA A 89 -6.14 4.84 5.37
C ALA A 89 -6.56 4.80 6.85
N ARG A 90 -5.87 3.97 7.62
CA ARG A 90 -5.77 4.08 9.09
C ARG A 90 -4.50 4.81 9.50
N ILE A 91 -3.45 4.73 8.68
CA ILE A 91 -2.19 5.45 8.85
C ILE A 91 -1.75 5.96 7.48
N LEU A 92 -1.31 7.21 7.42
CA LEU A 92 -0.65 7.82 6.28
C LEU A 92 0.54 8.63 6.79
N THR A 93 1.76 8.18 6.49
CA THR A 93 2.98 8.77 7.07
C THR A 93 3.87 9.32 5.97
N CYS A 94 4.25 10.59 6.07
CA CYS A 94 5.31 11.17 5.25
C CYS A 94 6.66 10.55 5.68
N VAL A 95 7.33 9.91 4.73
CA VAL A 95 8.60 9.20 4.93
C VAL A 95 9.64 9.68 3.92
N GLU A 96 9.62 10.98 3.60
CA GLU A 96 10.57 11.59 2.69
C GLU A 96 12.02 11.33 3.16
N GLY A 97 12.89 10.98 2.21
CA GLY A 97 14.25 10.52 2.49
C GLY A 97 14.40 9.01 2.74
N MET A 98 13.30 8.24 2.79
CA MET A 98 13.39 6.78 2.87
C MET A 98 14.02 6.18 1.60
N ASN A 99 14.90 5.20 1.79
CA ASN A 99 15.53 4.46 0.70
C ASN A 99 14.53 3.44 0.12
N VAL A 100 13.81 3.84 -0.93
CA VAL A 100 12.79 3.00 -1.59
C VAL A 100 13.37 1.69 -2.13
N PRO A 101 14.51 1.67 -2.87
CA PRO A 101 15.11 0.40 -3.30
C PRO A 101 15.39 -0.59 -2.16
N LEU A 102 15.86 -0.09 -1.01
CA LEU A 102 16.10 -0.95 0.16
C LEU A 102 14.80 -1.45 0.79
N LEU A 103 13.74 -0.63 0.82
CA LEU A 103 12.41 -1.08 1.24
C LEU A 103 11.89 -2.19 0.33
N GLU A 104 12.02 -2.02 -0.99
CA GLU A 104 11.58 -3.02 -1.97
C GLU A 104 12.32 -4.34 -1.80
N GLN A 105 13.65 -4.28 -1.62
CA GLN A 105 14.47 -5.46 -1.31
C GLN A 105 14.02 -6.14 -0.02
N ALA A 106 13.76 -5.37 1.05
CA ALA A 106 13.30 -5.92 2.33
C ALA A 106 11.95 -6.65 2.21
N ILE A 107 11.03 -6.11 1.41
CA ILE A 107 9.74 -6.75 1.12
C ILE A 107 9.94 -8.07 0.37
N GLN A 108 10.82 -8.08 -0.65
CA GLN A 108 11.12 -9.28 -1.42
C GLN A 108 11.75 -10.39 -0.56
N GLU A 109 12.74 -10.05 0.27
CA GLU A 109 13.39 -11.04 1.16
C GLU A 109 12.42 -11.57 2.23
N GLN A 110 11.54 -10.72 2.76
CA GLN A 110 10.50 -11.17 3.69
C GLN A 110 9.54 -12.17 3.02
N ARG A 111 9.07 -11.88 1.81
CA ARG A 111 8.17 -12.77 1.05
C ARG A 111 8.86 -14.11 0.75
N LYS A 112 10.12 -14.07 0.31
CA LYS A 112 10.93 -15.26 0.05
C LYS A 112 11.06 -16.14 1.29
N TYR A 113 11.39 -15.56 2.44
CA TYR A 113 11.48 -16.30 3.69
C TYR A 113 10.17 -17.00 4.07
N PHE A 114 9.03 -16.32 3.93
CA PHE A 114 7.73 -16.93 4.24
C PHE A 114 7.37 -18.05 3.26
N GLN A 115 7.69 -17.90 1.98
CA GLN A 115 7.48 -18.94 0.98
C GLN A 115 8.33 -20.19 1.30
N GLU A 116 9.63 -20.02 1.54
CA GLU A 116 10.53 -21.13 1.89
C GLU A 116 10.08 -21.86 3.16
N ARG A 117 9.56 -21.11 4.14
CA ARG A 117 9.01 -21.69 5.38
C ARG A 117 7.76 -22.54 5.10
N GLN A 118 6.86 -22.06 4.24
CA GLN A 118 5.63 -22.76 3.90
C GLN A 118 5.94 -24.08 3.16
N GLU A 119 6.83 -24.05 2.17
CA GLU A 119 7.26 -25.23 1.41
C GLU A 119 7.88 -26.31 2.31
N ARG A 120 8.66 -25.91 3.33
CA ARG A 120 9.22 -26.84 4.33
C ARG A 120 8.14 -27.46 5.21
N MET A 121 7.11 -26.71 5.56
CA MET A 121 6.00 -27.23 6.36
C MET A 121 5.18 -28.25 5.56
N GLU A 122 4.93 -27.99 4.28
CA GLU A 122 4.16 -28.88 3.40
C GLU A 122 4.91 -30.18 3.06
N SER A 123 6.22 -30.08 2.77
CA SER A 123 7.07 -31.23 2.47
C SER A 123 7.36 -32.13 3.69
N GLY A 124 7.29 -31.60 4.91
CA GLY A 124 7.48 -32.37 6.15
C GLY A 124 6.23 -33.15 6.61
N THR A 125 5.08 -32.95 5.97
CA THR A 125 3.82 -33.66 6.23
C THR A 125 3.53 -34.80 5.25
N SER A 126 4.46 -35.09 4.32
CA SER A 126 4.37 -36.21 3.37
C SER A 126 5.19 -37.42 3.81
#